data_AF-M2Y9G8-F1
#
_entry.id   AF-M2Y9G8-F1
#
_cell.length_a   1.000
_cell.length_b   1.000
_cell.length_c   1.000
_cell.angle_alpha   90.00
_cell.angle_beta   90.00
_cell.angle_gamma   90.00
#
_symmetry.space_group_name_H-M   'P 1'
#
loop_
_entity.id
_entity.type
_entity.pdbx_description
1 polymer ?
#
loop_
_entity_poly.entity_id
_entity_poly.type
_entity_poly.pdbx_seq_one_letter_code
_entity_poly.pdbx_strand_id
1 'polypeptide(L)'
;MNQPKVSQYIRARKRDNLNSSIHKGEVDYESAVKSRIQQNQELLMSLGFDKPICDQLYDVHRRNHKRNYNAKRTKDMKVSIPSRKSKRLAGEVPTEDIETLMVERGLKGDTGYSEKMQDNEEFQHSSTVDSYLPDSICTPYTLKSIKTTVYHLGKHVEIEEELAFQFLSHDSCKFKHPYPVGYRATKREFGRVWLMGIERQDNASPIFFIQPLEEYQEEELLQGKQIPMSGKAYTGYAPTWPWTQACLKSKSPGRRISGPLYFGFSDPLNICKVMSLEGGHELLSRYQEHLARETCKRTQRPKSTDDPPRNTEE
;
A
#
# COMPACT_ATOMS: atom_id res chain seq x y z
N MET A 1 37.54 24.16 -34.29
CA MET A 1 36.33 24.22 -33.44
C MET A 1 36.64 23.51 -32.13
N ASN A 2 36.84 24.26 -31.06
CA ASN A 2 37.30 23.78 -29.76
C ASN A 2 36.11 23.38 -28.88
N GLN A 3 36.06 22.12 -28.45
CA GLN A 3 35.16 21.67 -27.39
C GLN A 3 35.87 21.72 -26.02
N PRO A 4 35.22 22.21 -24.95
CA PRO A 4 35.83 22.21 -23.63
C PRO A 4 35.72 20.82 -22.96
N LYS A 5 36.85 20.32 -22.49
CA LYS A 5 36.99 19.10 -21.69
C LYS A 5 36.45 19.34 -20.27
N VAL A 6 35.23 18.89 -19.96
CA VAL A 6 34.62 18.98 -18.61
C VAL A 6 34.91 17.73 -17.73
N SER A 7 35.64 16.73 -18.24
CA SER A 7 35.74 15.42 -17.59
C SER A 7 36.80 15.25 -16.47
N GLN A 8 37.56 16.27 -16.05
CA GLN A 8 38.68 16.07 -15.12
C GLN A 8 38.54 16.67 -13.71
N TYR A 9 37.44 17.37 -13.38
CA TYR A 9 37.34 18.08 -12.08
C TYR A 9 36.62 17.34 -10.94
N ILE A 10 36.03 16.16 -11.14
CA ILE A 10 35.20 15.51 -10.11
C ILE A 10 35.95 14.45 -9.27
N ARG A 11 37.13 13.99 -9.69
CA ARG A 11 37.84 12.89 -8.98
C ARG A 11 38.88 13.32 -7.94
N ALA A 12 39.17 14.61 -7.77
CA ALA A 12 40.23 15.07 -6.86
C ALA A 12 39.75 15.51 -5.46
N ARG A 13 38.43 15.57 -5.18
CA ARG A 13 37.91 16.15 -3.91
C ARG A 13 37.55 15.16 -2.80
N LYS A 14 37.83 13.86 -2.97
CA LYS A 14 37.35 12.80 -2.05
C LYS A 14 38.36 12.29 -1.00
N ARG A 15 39.56 12.86 -0.88
CA ARG A 15 40.55 12.36 0.12
C ARG A 15 41.18 13.37 1.08
N ASP A 16 41.01 14.68 0.91
CA ASP A 16 41.77 15.63 1.72
C ASP A 16 41.01 16.26 2.90
N ASN A 17 39.83 15.74 3.27
CA ASN A 17 38.98 16.38 4.28
C ASN A 17 38.68 15.54 5.53
N LEU A 18 39.55 14.57 5.87
CA LEU A 18 39.36 13.72 7.04
C LEU A 18 40.40 13.89 8.16
N ASN A 19 41.32 14.86 8.05
CA ASN A 19 42.36 15.11 9.06
C ASN A 19 42.52 16.60 9.41
N SER A 20 41.42 17.31 9.70
CA SER A 20 41.52 18.62 10.36
C SER A 20 40.85 18.59 11.73
N SER A 21 41.71 18.53 12.76
CA SER A 21 41.55 19.14 14.07
C SER A 21 40.19 18.93 14.77
N ILE A 22 40.14 17.91 15.62
CA ILE A 22 39.19 17.82 16.73
C ILE A 22 39.59 18.89 17.76
N HIS A 23 39.22 20.14 17.50
CA HIS A 23 39.05 21.12 18.55
C HIS A 23 37.66 20.94 19.14
N LYS A 24 37.60 20.46 20.39
CA LYS A 24 36.41 20.47 21.24
C LYS A 24 36.02 21.92 21.56
N GLY A 25 35.41 22.60 20.59
CA GLY A 25 34.44 23.65 20.87
C GLY A 25 33.08 23.02 20.70
N GLU A 26 32.18 23.17 21.66
CA GLU A 26 30.74 22.95 21.45
C GLU A 26 30.30 23.90 20.33
N VAL A 27 30.39 23.41 19.09
CA VAL A 27 29.76 24.08 17.96
C VAL A 27 28.27 23.85 18.16
N ASP A 28 27.59 24.92 18.55
CA ASP A 28 26.14 24.99 18.66
C ASP A 28 25.51 24.31 17.44
N TYR A 29 24.82 23.19 17.69
CA TYR A 29 24.20 22.35 16.67
C TYR A 29 23.29 23.19 15.75
N GLU A 30 22.63 24.21 16.30
CA GLU A 30 21.77 25.09 15.53
C GLU A 30 22.57 25.94 14.52
N SER A 31 23.77 26.37 14.87
CA SER A 31 24.66 27.11 13.98
C SER A 31 25.14 26.23 12.81
N ALA A 32 25.50 24.98 13.09
CA ALA A 32 25.88 24.02 12.06
C ALA A 32 24.72 23.70 11.09
N VAL A 33 23.50 23.58 11.61
CA VAL A 33 22.29 23.37 10.80
C VAL A 33 21.99 24.60 9.93
N LYS A 34 22.04 25.81 10.49
CA LYS A 34 21.84 27.07 9.73
C LYS A 34 22.86 27.23 8.61
N SER A 35 24.13 26.94 8.88
CA SER A 35 25.19 26.99 7.87
C SER A 35 24.94 26.01 6.71
N ARG A 36 24.50 24.78 7.00
CA ARG A 36 24.13 23.80 5.95
C ARG A 36 22.92 24.24 5.13
N ILE A 37 21.90 24.82 5.78
CA ILE A 37 20.71 25.33 5.07
C ILE A 37 21.12 26.42 4.09
N GLN A 38 21.99 27.35 4.53
CA GLN A 38 22.47 28.44 3.70
C GLN A 38 23.31 27.95 2.50
N GLN A 39 24.23 26.99 2.72
CA GLN A 39 25.01 26.38 1.63
C GLN A 39 24.11 25.70 0.59
N ASN A 40 23.04 25.02 1.02
CA ASN A 40 22.09 24.41 0.11
C ASN A 40 21.29 25.46 -0.68
N GLN A 41 20.94 26.60 -0.08
CA GLN A 41 20.27 27.70 -0.77
C GLN A 41 21.17 28.34 -1.83
N GLU A 42 22.45 28.56 -1.53
CA GLU A 42 23.44 29.06 -2.49
C GLU A 42 23.63 28.09 -3.67
N LEU A 43 23.68 26.78 -3.38
CA LEU A 43 23.79 25.76 -4.43
C LEU A 43 22.57 25.77 -5.36
N LEU A 44 21.36 25.88 -4.79
CA LEU A 44 20.12 25.95 -5.57
C LEU A 44 20.09 27.21 -6.46
N MET A 45 20.52 28.37 -5.95
CA MET A 45 20.67 29.58 -6.74
C MET A 45 21.70 29.41 -7.87
N SER A 46 22.84 28.74 -7.60
CA SER A 46 23.86 28.49 -8.63
C SER A 46 23.37 27.58 -9.77
N LEU A 47 22.35 26.78 -9.51
CA LEU A 47 21.71 25.86 -10.46
C LEU A 47 20.50 26.48 -11.18
N GLY A 48 20.19 27.77 -10.94
CA GLY A 48 19.06 28.47 -11.56
C GLY A 48 17.70 28.21 -10.91
N PHE A 49 17.68 27.71 -9.67
CA PHE A 49 16.45 27.59 -8.88
C PHE A 49 16.26 28.85 -8.05
N ASP A 50 15.83 29.93 -8.70
CA ASP A 50 15.74 31.29 -8.12
C ASP A 50 14.56 31.46 -7.14
N LYS A 51 13.75 30.41 -6.94
CA LYS A 51 12.58 30.44 -6.06
C LYS A 51 12.66 29.36 -4.99
N PRO A 52 12.43 29.69 -3.71
CA PRO A 52 12.35 28.70 -2.65
C PRO A 52 11.21 27.72 -2.96
N ILE A 53 11.56 26.44 -3.11
CA ILE A 53 10.62 25.32 -3.36
C ILE A 53 9.55 25.20 -2.25
N CYS A 54 9.77 25.85 -1.10
CA CYS A 54 8.88 25.79 0.05
C CYS A 54 7.49 26.39 -0.18
N ASP A 55 7.36 27.43 -1.03
CA ASP A 55 6.07 28.12 -1.21
C ASP A 55 5.15 27.42 -2.23
N GLN A 56 5.69 26.56 -3.11
CA GLN A 56 4.88 25.89 -4.14
C GLN A 56 4.34 24.52 -3.71
N LEU A 57 4.90 23.90 -2.66
CA LEU A 57 4.51 22.53 -2.24
C LEU A 57 3.52 22.49 -1.06
N TYR A 58 3.25 23.62 -0.39
CA TYR A 58 2.37 23.64 0.79
C TYR A 58 1.07 24.46 0.62
N ASP A 59 0.81 25.05 -0.53
CA ASP A 59 -0.32 25.98 -0.69
C ASP A 59 -1.66 25.33 -1.10
N VAL A 60 -1.76 23.99 -1.11
CA VAL A 60 -2.99 23.31 -1.57
C VAL A 60 -4.03 23.07 -0.46
N HIS A 61 -3.70 23.04 0.83
CA HIS A 61 -4.72 22.80 1.87
C HIS A 61 -4.50 23.53 3.21
N ARG A 62 -4.37 24.86 3.18
CA ARG A 62 -4.66 25.67 4.38
C ARG A 62 -6.05 26.30 4.31
N ARG A 63 -7.08 25.46 4.15
CA ARG A 63 -8.47 25.89 4.42
C ARG A 63 -8.61 26.07 5.94
N ASN A 64 -8.80 27.33 6.32
CA ASN A 64 -9.08 27.78 7.67
C ASN A 64 -10.30 27.09 8.28
N HIS A 65 -10.11 25.96 8.98
CA HIS A 65 -11.08 25.52 9.98
C HIS A 65 -10.78 26.20 11.32
N LYS A 66 -11.16 27.49 11.43
CA LYS A 66 -11.45 28.10 12.72
C LYS A 66 -12.70 27.41 13.27
N ARG A 67 -12.54 26.31 14.02
CA ARG A 67 -13.62 25.79 14.86
C ARG A 67 -13.63 26.60 16.15
N ASN A 68 -14.65 27.45 16.24
CA ASN A 68 -15.09 28.10 17.46
C ASN A 68 -15.21 27.08 18.58
N TYR A 69 -14.30 27.16 19.55
CA TYR A 69 -14.45 26.51 20.85
C TYR A 69 -15.51 27.28 21.62
N ASN A 70 -16.78 26.89 21.46
CA ASN A 70 -17.84 27.36 22.34
C ASN A 70 -17.69 26.68 23.69
N ALA A 71 -17.38 27.53 24.67
CA ALA A 71 -17.49 27.26 26.08
C ALA A 71 -18.91 26.77 26.45
N LYS A 72 -18.97 26.07 27.59
CA LYS A 72 -20.15 25.64 28.38
C LYS A 72 -20.70 24.24 28.06
N ARG A 73 -20.14 23.23 28.74
CA ARG A 73 -20.95 22.26 29.52
C ARG A 73 -20.08 21.47 30.50
N THR A 74 -20.06 21.92 31.74
CA THR A 74 -19.70 21.12 32.91
C THR A 74 -20.87 20.18 33.22
N LYS A 75 -20.72 18.89 32.93
CA LYS A 75 -21.53 17.80 33.53
C LYS A 75 -20.65 16.55 33.64
N ASP A 76 -20.26 16.26 34.88
CA ASP A 76 -19.97 14.96 35.48
C ASP A 76 -19.26 13.91 34.62
N MET A 77 -17.92 13.94 34.68
CA MET A 77 -17.08 12.82 34.28
C MET A 77 -17.25 11.66 35.26
N LYS A 78 -18.03 10.64 34.91
CA LYS A 78 -17.78 9.29 35.42
C LYS A 78 -16.53 8.75 34.74
N VAL A 79 -15.48 8.56 35.53
CA VAL A 79 -14.22 7.93 35.12
C VAL A 79 -14.54 6.48 34.71
N SER A 80 -14.67 6.23 33.40
CA SER A 80 -14.66 4.87 32.87
C SER A 80 -13.21 4.37 32.91
N ILE A 81 -12.95 3.38 33.76
CA ILE A 81 -11.68 2.66 33.84
C ILE A 81 -11.40 2.08 32.44
N PRO A 82 -10.27 2.40 31.79
CA PRO A 82 -9.90 1.77 30.53
C PRO A 82 -9.53 0.30 30.78
N SER A 83 -10.48 -0.60 30.54
CA SER A 83 -10.23 -2.04 30.43
C SER A 83 -9.54 -2.34 29.09
N ARG A 84 -8.23 -2.07 29.02
CA ARG A 84 -7.42 -2.64 27.95
C ARG A 84 -6.01 -2.95 28.47
N LYS A 85 -5.88 -4.09 29.14
CA LYS A 85 -4.58 -4.73 29.37
C LYS A 85 -4.09 -5.31 28.04
N SER A 86 -3.42 -4.52 27.20
CA SER A 86 -2.48 -5.10 26.23
C SER A 86 -1.07 -4.98 26.77
N LYS A 87 -0.74 -5.82 27.75
CA LYS A 87 0.65 -6.15 28.05
C LYS A 87 1.04 -7.27 27.09
N ARG A 88 1.61 -6.92 25.94
CA ARG A 88 2.56 -7.81 25.27
C ARG A 88 3.92 -7.17 25.44
N LEU A 89 4.79 -7.85 26.18
CA LEU A 89 6.20 -7.48 26.28
C LEU A 89 6.84 -7.68 24.90
N ALA A 90 7.75 -6.80 24.53
CA ALA A 90 8.50 -6.91 23.29
C ALA A 90 9.24 -8.27 23.27
N GLY A 91 8.88 -9.16 22.33
CA GLY A 91 9.59 -10.43 22.10
C GLY A 91 8.77 -11.72 22.22
N GLU A 92 7.48 -11.67 22.61
CA GLU A 92 6.65 -12.88 22.61
C GLU A 92 6.25 -13.29 21.18
N VAL A 93 6.74 -14.45 20.73
CA VAL A 93 6.36 -15.07 19.46
C VAL A 93 4.94 -15.61 19.59
N PRO A 94 3.99 -15.26 18.70
CA PRO A 94 2.65 -15.81 18.74
C PRO A 94 2.68 -17.34 18.57
N THR A 95 2.17 -18.07 19.57
CA THR A 95 1.97 -19.53 19.54
C THR A 95 0.60 -19.92 18.97
N GLU A 96 -0.27 -18.96 18.72
CA GLU A 96 -1.59 -19.22 18.14
C GLU A 96 -1.48 -19.38 16.63
N ASP A 97 -2.17 -20.39 16.13
CA ASP A 97 -2.29 -20.67 14.70
C ASP A 97 -2.89 -19.44 13.99
N ILE A 98 -2.11 -18.87 13.07
CA ILE A 98 -2.38 -17.59 12.43
C ILE A 98 -3.69 -17.64 11.63
N GLU A 99 -4.05 -18.84 11.17
CA GLU A 99 -5.28 -19.12 10.44
C GLU A 99 -6.53 -18.83 11.28
N THR A 100 -6.52 -19.21 12.56
CA THR A 100 -7.65 -19.01 13.51
C THR A 100 -7.89 -17.53 13.83
N LEU A 101 -6.82 -16.74 13.99
CA LEU A 101 -6.92 -15.31 14.33
C LEU A 101 -7.44 -14.44 13.19
N MET A 102 -7.26 -14.87 11.94
CA MET A 102 -7.78 -14.15 10.78
C MET A 102 -9.27 -14.44 10.55
N VAL A 103 -9.72 -15.67 10.82
CA VAL A 103 -11.13 -16.07 10.73
C VAL A 103 -11.98 -15.39 11.83
N GLU A 104 -11.52 -15.35 13.08
CA GLU A 104 -12.28 -14.76 14.20
C GLU A 104 -12.47 -13.23 14.08
N ARG A 105 -11.55 -12.53 13.42
CA ARG A 105 -11.67 -11.07 13.20
C ARG A 105 -12.61 -10.68 12.06
N GLY A 106 -13.00 -11.63 11.19
CA GLY A 106 -13.85 -11.38 10.03
C GLY A 106 -15.36 -11.40 10.28
N LEU A 107 -15.82 -11.85 11.46
CA LEU A 107 -17.24 -12.18 11.68
C LEU A 107 -18.04 -11.20 12.54
N LYS A 108 -17.45 -10.12 13.07
CA LYS A 108 -18.23 -9.11 13.80
C LYS A 108 -18.78 -8.07 12.83
N GLY A 109 -20.03 -8.30 12.42
CA GLY A 109 -20.82 -7.43 11.57
C GLY A 109 -20.94 -6.02 12.15
N ASP A 110 -20.25 -5.08 11.51
CA ASP A 110 -20.49 -3.64 11.66
C ASP A 110 -21.68 -3.27 10.77
N THR A 111 -22.73 -2.72 11.38
CA THR A 111 -23.93 -2.19 10.73
C THR A 111 -23.69 -0.91 9.91
N GLY A 112 -22.43 -0.48 9.77
CA GLY A 112 -22.01 0.67 8.94
C GLY A 112 -21.60 0.32 7.50
N TYR A 113 -22.02 -0.84 6.99
CA TYR A 113 -21.61 -1.34 5.67
C TYR A 113 -22.19 -0.54 4.50
N SER A 114 -23.39 0.07 4.64
CA SER A 114 -24.03 0.78 3.51
C SER A 114 -23.46 2.18 3.24
N GLU A 115 -23.05 2.91 4.28
CA GLU A 115 -22.52 4.28 4.14
C GLU A 115 -21.14 4.27 3.48
N LYS A 116 -20.32 3.24 3.75
CA LYS A 116 -19.00 3.07 3.12
C LYS A 116 -19.04 2.65 1.65
N MET A 117 -20.14 2.07 1.17
CA MET A 117 -20.28 1.72 -0.25
C MET A 117 -20.59 2.95 -1.10
N GLN A 118 -21.38 3.91 -0.60
CA GLN A 118 -21.70 5.14 -1.33
C GLN A 118 -20.47 6.04 -1.55
N ASP A 119 -19.62 6.20 -0.53
CA ASP A 119 -18.36 6.97 -0.67
C ASP A 119 -17.38 6.33 -1.68
N ASN A 120 -17.45 5.01 -1.86
CA ASN A 120 -16.63 4.28 -2.83
C ASN A 120 -17.16 4.43 -4.25
N GLU A 121 -18.47 4.33 -4.45
CA GLU A 121 -19.10 4.59 -5.74
C GLU A 121 -18.86 6.04 -6.18
N GLU A 122 -18.96 7.01 -5.27
CA GLU A 122 -18.70 8.41 -5.61
C GLU A 122 -17.24 8.66 -5.97
N PHE A 123 -16.26 8.03 -5.31
CA PHE A 123 -14.84 8.13 -5.69
C PHE A 123 -14.52 7.38 -7.00
N GLN A 124 -15.18 6.25 -7.28
CA GLN A 124 -15.02 5.50 -8.53
C GLN A 124 -15.74 6.16 -9.72
N HIS A 125 -16.81 6.91 -9.48
CA HIS A 125 -17.59 7.61 -10.50
C HIS A 125 -17.31 9.11 -10.59
N SER A 126 -16.56 9.71 -9.66
CA SER A 126 -16.15 11.10 -9.81
C SER A 126 -15.14 11.21 -10.96
N SER A 127 -15.65 11.66 -12.09
CA SER A 127 -14.96 12.05 -13.32
C SER A 127 -13.80 13.03 -13.13
N THR A 128 -13.62 13.57 -11.92
CA THR A 128 -12.50 14.44 -11.57
C THR A 128 -11.18 13.70 -11.45
N VAL A 129 -11.14 12.42 -11.03
CA VAL A 129 -9.86 11.70 -10.87
C VAL A 129 -9.26 11.29 -12.22
N ASP A 130 -10.09 10.91 -13.19
CA ASP A 130 -9.63 10.51 -14.53
C ASP A 130 -8.94 11.67 -15.27
N SER A 131 -9.38 12.91 -15.06
CA SER A 131 -8.82 14.09 -15.74
C SER A 131 -7.38 14.44 -15.39
N TYR A 132 -6.82 13.90 -14.31
CA TYR A 132 -5.45 14.21 -13.85
C TYR A 132 -4.46 13.05 -14.01
N LEU A 133 -4.92 11.87 -14.42
CA LEU A 133 -4.03 10.74 -14.65
C LEU A 133 -3.50 10.83 -16.09
N PRO A 134 -2.17 10.81 -16.30
CA PRO A 134 -1.63 10.79 -17.64
C PRO A 134 -2.07 9.51 -18.35
N ASP A 135 -2.78 9.66 -19.47
CA ASP A 135 -3.26 8.55 -20.30
C ASP A 135 -2.14 7.56 -20.65
N SER A 136 -0.90 8.07 -20.79
CA SER A 136 0.26 7.33 -21.30
C SER A 136 1.30 6.92 -20.24
N ILE A 137 0.92 6.64 -18.99
CA ILE A 137 1.88 5.98 -18.07
C ILE A 137 2.12 4.55 -18.54
N CYS A 138 3.33 4.30 -19.04
CA CYS A 138 3.86 2.99 -19.42
C CYS A 138 4.70 2.40 -18.28
N THR A 139 4.83 1.07 -18.26
CA THR A 139 5.79 0.41 -17.38
C THR A 139 7.22 0.50 -17.96
N PRO A 140 8.26 0.51 -17.10
CA PRO A 140 8.18 0.54 -15.64
C PRO A 140 7.81 1.92 -15.07
N TYR A 141 7.08 1.95 -13.96
CA TYR A 141 6.79 3.19 -13.22
C TYR A 141 6.91 2.99 -11.71
N THR A 142 7.27 4.05 -10.99
CA THR A 142 7.45 4.01 -9.52
C THR A 142 6.35 4.77 -8.80
N LEU A 143 5.66 4.07 -7.91
CA LEU A 143 4.70 4.61 -6.96
C LEU A 143 5.45 5.31 -5.82
N LYS A 144 5.65 6.63 -5.95
CA LYS A 144 6.50 7.43 -5.04
C LYS A 144 6.07 7.33 -3.57
N SER A 145 4.77 7.27 -3.32
CA SER A 145 4.15 7.17 -1.99
C SER A 145 4.67 5.98 -1.18
N ILE A 146 4.90 4.85 -1.86
CA ILE A 146 5.26 3.57 -1.25
C ILE A 146 6.61 3.04 -1.71
N LYS A 147 7.30 3.71 -2.64
CA LYS A 147 8.59 3.29 -3.21
C LYS A 147 8.54 1.88 -3.81
N THR A 148 7.46 1.58 -4.52
CA THR A 148 7.26 0.32 -5.26
C THR A 148 7.36 0.63 -6.75
N THR A 149 8.18 -0.10 -7.49
CA THR A 149 8.32 0.04 -8.95
C THR A 149 7.59 -1.09 -9.64
N VAL A 150 6.60 -0.77 -10.46
CA VAL A 150 5.80 -1.73 -11.22
C VAL A 150 6.44 -1.90 -12.60
N TYR A 151 6.71 -3.15 -12.98
CA TYR A 151 7.36 -3.51 -14.24
C TYR A 151 6.38 -4.12 -15.24
N HIS A 152 5.42 -4.88 -14.73
CA HIS A 152 4.43 -5.55 -15.56
C HIS A 152 3.09 -5.55 -14.82
N LEU A 153 2.03 -5.10 -15.47
CA LEU A 153 0.70 -5.07 -14.88
C LEU A 153 0.04 -6.44 -14.86
N GLY A 154 0.44 -7.35 -15.74
CA GLY A 154 -0.20 -8.65 -15.89
C GLY A 154 -1.42 -8.57 -16.80
N LYS A 155 -2.30 -9.56 -16.66
CA LYS A 155 -3.58 -9.63 -17.37
C LYS A 155 -4.65 -10.22 -16.46
N HIS A 156 -5.90 -9.84 -16.69
CA HIS A 156 -7.03 -10.51 -16.05
C HIS A 156 -7.18 -11.92 -16.62
N VAL A 157 -7.65 -12.83 -15.78
CA VAL A 157 -7.81 -14.22 -16.17
C VAL A 157 -9.26 -14.44 -16.58
N GLU A 158 -9.45 -15.00 -17.77
CA GLU A 158 -10.74 -15.52 -18.20
C GLU A 158 -10.99 -16.86 -17.50
N ILE A 159 -11.90 -16.87 -16.52
CA ILE A 159 -12.31 -18.05 -15.76
C ILE A 159 -13.84 -17.98 -15.59
N GLU A 160 -14.45 -19.14 -15.35
CA GLU A 160 -15.83 -19.25 -14.87
C GLU A 160 -16.13 -18.28 -13.72
N GLU A 161 -17.34 -17.74 -13.73
CA GLU A 161 -17.78 -16.60 -12.92
C GLU A 161 -17.53 -16.79 -11.42
N GLU A 162 -17.81 -17.97 -10.88
CA GLU A 162 -17.69 -18.26 -9.45
C GLU A 162 -16.22 -18.24 -8.95
N LEU A 163 -15.27 -18.67 -9.80
CA LEU A 163 -13.86 -18.69 -9.47
C LEU A 163 -13.18 -17.36 -9.77
N ALA A 164 -13.72 -16.58 -10.72
CA ALA A 164 -13.18 -15.28 -11.11
C ALA A 164 -13.12 -14.29 -9.92
N PHE A 165 -14.06 -14.39 -8.97
CA PHE A 165 -14.10 -13.51 -7.80
C PHE A 165 -12.94 -13.73 -6.82
N GLN A 166 -12.22 -14.86 -6.90
CA GLN A 166 -11.00 -15.08 -6.13
C GLN A 166 -9.85 -14.18 -6.58
N PHE A 167 -9.93 -13.65 -7.80
CA PHE A 167 -8.99 -12.65 -8.32
C PHE A 167 -9.39 -11.23 -7.94
N LEU A 168 -10.39 -11.03 -7.10
CA LEU A 168 -10.71 -9.70 -6.58
C LEU A 168 -10.14 -9.50 -5.18
N SER A 169 -9.83 -8.26 -4.86
CA SER A 169 -9.48 -7.84 -3.51
C SER A 169 -10.60 -8.18 -2.54
N HIS A 170 -10.28 -8.38 -1.26
CA HIS A 170 -11.27 -8.69 -0.24
C HIS A 170 -12.31 -7.55 -0.08
N ASP A 171 -13.50 -7.87 0.40
CA ASP A 171 -14.63 -6.93 0.55
C ASP A 171 -14.38 -5.84 1.59
N SER A 172 -13.37 -6.06 2.45
CA SER A 172 -12.91 -5.09 3.45
C SER A 172 -11.87 -4.11 2.89
N CYS A 173 -11.42 -4.29 1.65
CA CYS A 173 -10.53 -3.34 1.01
C CYS A 173 -11.29 -2.03 0.73
N LYS A 174 -10.61 -0.90 0.96
CA LYS A 174 -11.19 0.41 0.68
C LYS A 174 -11.64 0.50 -0.77
N PHE A 175 -10.84 0.03 -1.71
CA PHE A 175 -11.20 0.00 -3.12
C PHE A 175 -11.20 -1.44 -3.61
N LYS A 176 -12.33 -1.89 -4.14
CA LYS A 176 -12.44 -3.21 -4.77
C LYS A 176 -11.68 -3.17 -6.10
N HIS A 177 -10.75 -4.10 -6.31
CA HIS A 177 -9.93 -4.15 -7.51
C HIS A 177 -9.49 -5.59 -7.84
N PRO A 178 -9.17 -5.90 -9.09
CA PRO A 178 -8.67 -7.19 -9.49
C PRO A 178 -7.17 -7.38 -9.23
N TYR A 179 -6.76 -8.65 -9.17
CA TYR A 179 -5.40 -9.14 -8.99
C TYR A 179 -4.92 -9.78 -10.31
N PRO A 180 -4.30 -9.01 -11.21
CA PRO A 180 -3.92 -9.51 -12.53
C PRO A 180 -2.76 -10.51 -12.44
N VAL A 181 -2.89 -11.62 -13.18
CA VAL A 181 -1.85 -12.65 -13.26
C VAL A 181 -0.71 -12.17 -14.15
N GLY A 182 0.52 -12.43 -13.73
CA GLY A 182 1.72 -11.90 -14.36
C GLY A 182 2.07 -10.50 -13.88
N TYR A 183 1.39 -9.96 -12.86
CA TYR A 183 1.82 -8.73 -12.19
C TYR A 183 3.25 -8.89 -11.68
N ARG A 184 4.10 -7.87 -11.88
CA ARG A 184 5.49 -7.82 -11.41
C ARG A 184 5.83 -6.43 -10.91
N ALA A 185 6.32 -6.36 -9.69
CA ALA A 185 6.78 -5.12 -9.07
C ALA A 185 7.98 -5.39 -8.17
N THR A 186 8.82 -4.38 -7.94
CA THR A 186 9.90 -4.45 -6.95
C THR A 186 9.72 -3.44 -5.83
N LYS A 187 10.25 -3.80 -4.66
CA LYS A 187 10.27 -2.92 -3.49
C LYS A 187 11.55 -3.15 -2.69
N ARG A 188 12.16 -2.07 -2.24
CA ARG A 188 13.29 -2.14 -1.30
C ARG A 188 12.77 -2.19 0.13
N GLU A 189 13.04 -3.30 0.82
CA GLU A 189 12.62 -3.52 2.20
C GLU A 189 13.55 -4.51 2.89
N PHE A 190 13.71 -4.41 4.22
CA PHE A 190 14.63 -5.27 4.99
C PHE A 190 16.08 -5.28 4.47
N GLY A 191 16.52 -4.16 3.88
CA GLY A 191 17.87 -4.01 3.32
C GLY A 191 18.10 -4.73 1.99
N ARG A 192 17.06 -5.25 1.33
CA ARG A 192 17.15 -5.96 0.04
C ARG A 192 16.10 -5.43 -0.94
N VAL A 193 16.32 -5.69 -2.23
CA VAL A 193 15.29 -5.51 -3.26
C VAL A 193 14.50 -6.82 -3.34
N TRP A 194 13.19 -6.71 -3.28
CA TRP A 194 12.26 -7.83 -3.39
C TRP A 194 11.52 -7.72 -4.70
N LEU A 195 11.56 -8.77 -5.51
CA LEU A 195 10.61 -8.97 -6.58
C LEU A 195 9.33 -9.52 -5.97
N MET A 196 8.22 -8.93 -6.35
CA MET A 196 6.88 -9.36 -6.00
C MET A 196 6.13 -9.68 -7.29
N GLY A 197 5.26 -10.67 -7.24
CA GLY A 197 4.39 -10.94 -8.37
C GLY A 197 3.17 -11.77 -8.02
N ILE A 198 2.34 -11.92 -9.05
CA ILE A 198 1.12 -12.73 -9.00
C ILE A 198 1.24 -13.78 -10.11
N GLU A 199 1.02 -15.03 -9.74
CA GLU A 199 0.93 -16.17 -10.66
C GLU A 199 -0.40 -16.87 -10.50
N ARG A 200 -0.79 -17.64 -11.52
CA ARG A 200 -1.96 -18.50 -11.46
C ARG A 200 -1.51 -19.87 -10.99
N GLN A 201 -2.15 -20.42 -9.96
CA GLN A 201 -2.03 -21.84 -9.65
C GLN A 201 -3.05 -22.66 -10.47
N ASP A 202 -2.77 -23.94 -10.66
CA ASP A 202 -3.63 -24.92 -11.33
C ASP A 202 -5.09 -24.85 -10.87
N ASN A 203 -5.32 -24.54 -9.58
CA ASN A 203 -6.64 -24.47 -8.95
C ASN A 203 -7.36 -23.12 -9.13
N ALA A 204 -6.95 -22.30 -10.10
CA ALA A 204 -7.58 -21.04 -10.46
C ALA A 204 -7.66 -19.98 -9.33
N SER A 205 -6.70 -19.96 -8.41
CA SER A 205 -6.53 -18.87 -7.44
C SER A 205 -5.25 -18.09 -7.72
N PRO A 206 -5.19 -16.78 -7.42
CA PRO A 206 -3.95 -16.02 -7.48
C PRO A 206 -2.98 -16.46 -6.38
N ILE A 207 -1.75 -16.82 -6.76
CA ILE A 207 -0.63 -16.94 -5.83
C ILE A 207 0.14 -15.63 -5.84
N PHE A 208 0.25 -15.03 -4.67
CA PHE A 208 1.18 -13.94 -4.43
C PHE A 208 2.52 -14.52 -4.03
N PHE A 209 3.59 -14.05 -4.66
CA PHE A 209 4.93 -14.43 -4.25
C PHE A 209 5.82 -13.20 -4.07
N ILE A 210 6.81 -13.34 -3.19
CA ILE A 210 7.93 -12.42 -3.13
C ILE A 210 9.25 -13.20 -3.05
N GLN A 211 10.29 -12.69 -3.70
CA GLN A 211 11.62 -13.27 -3.63
C GLN A 211 12.70 -12.18 -3.60
N PRO A 212 13.85 -12.44 -2.97
CA PRO A 212 15.00 -11.55 -3.10
C PRO A 212 15.38 -11.43 -4.58
N LEU A 213 15.57 -10.20 -5.04
CA LEU A 213 16.02 -9.90 -6.39
C LEU A 213 17.51 -9.58 -6.35
N GLU A 214 18.31 -10.30 -7.14
CA GLU A 214 19.72 -9.99 -7.33
C GLU A 214 19.89 -8.82 -8.31
N GLU A 215 20.98 -8.06 -8.20
CA GLU A 215 21.17 -6.81 -8.95
C GLU A 215 21.11 -7.00 -10.47
N TYR A 216 21.73 -8.06 -11.00
CA TYR A 216 21.71 -8.38 -12.44
C TYR A 216 20.29 -8.70 -12.95
N GLN A 217 19.40 -9.19 -12.08
CA GLN A 217 18.04 -9.54 -12.46
C GLN A 217 17.15 -8.29 -12.59
N GLU A 218 17.47 -7.19 -11.90
CA GLU A 218 16.75 -5.92 -12.08
C GLU A 218 16.91 -5.37 -13.50
N GLU A 219 18.10 -5.52 -14.09
CA GLU A 219 18.34 -5.17 -15.50
C GLU A 219 17.54 -6.06 -16.47
N GLU A 220 17.37 -7.35 -16.15
CA GLU A 220 16.55 -8.26 -16.94
C GLU A 220 15.07 -7.85 -16.95
N LEU A 221 14.52 -7.42 -15.80
CA LEU A 221 13.15 -6.89 -15.73
C LEU A 221 12.97 -5.63 -16.58
N LEU A 222 13.97 -4.74 -16.58
CA LEU A 222 13.95 -3.53 -17.41
C LEU A 222 13.96 -3.86 -18.90
N GLN A 223 14.58 -4.97 -19.30
CA GLN A 223 14.54 -5.51 -20.66
C GLN A 223 13.24 -6.26 -20.99
N GLY A 224 12.31 -6.35 -20.04
CA GLY A 224 11.04 -7.08 -20.20
C GLY A 224 11.20 -8.60 -20.09
N LYS A 225 12.35 -9.11 -19.62
CA LYS A 225 12.52 -10.54 -19.38
C LYS A 225 11.72 -10.96 -18.14
N GLN A 226 11.09 -12.13 -18.24
CA GLN A 226 10.39 -12.71 -17.11
C GLN A 226 11.39 -13.42 -16.19
N ILE A 227 11.39 -13.04 -14.92
CA ILE A 227 12.10 -13.78 -13.89
C ILE A 227 11.15 -14.82 -13.30
N PRO A 228 11.46 -16.11 -13.40
CA PRO A 228 10.64 -17.15 -12.79
C PRO A 228 10.72 -17.10 -11.27
N MET A 229 9.66 -17.62 -10.63
CA MET A 229 9.66 -17.86 -9.20
C MET A 229 10.75 -18.87 -8.85
N SER A 230 11.63 -18.52 -7.91
CA SER A 230 12.74 -19.36 -7.43
C SER A 230 12.31 -20.17 -6.21
N GLY A 231 13.05 -21.25 -5.89
CA GLY A 231 12.81 -22.04 -4.67
C GLY A 231 13.02 -21.29 -3.34
N LYS A 232 13.50 -20.03 -3.38
CA LYS A 232 13.63 -19.15 -2.20
C LYS A 232 12.45 -18.17 -2.06
N ALA A 233 11.45 -18.27 -2.92
CA ALA A 233 10.27 -17.41 -2.85
C ALA A 233 9.40 -17.75 -1.63
N TYR A 234 8.78 -16.71 -1.08
CA TYR A 234 7.67 -16.84 -0.13
C TYR A 234 6.38 -16.72 -0.93
N THR A 235 5.42 -17.60 -0.69
CA THR A 235 4.17 -17.66 -1.45
C THR A 235 2.97 -17.68 -0.52
N GLY A 236 1.82 -17.18 -1.01
CA GLY A 236 0.54 -17.33 -0.33
C GLY A 236 -0.64 -16.82 -1.15
N TYR A 237 -1.85 -17.14 -0.71
CA TYR A 237 -3.10 -16.77 -1.41
C TYR A 237 -3.57 -15.34 -1.14
N ALA A 238 -2.90 -14.63 -0.24
CA ALA A 238 -3.16 -13.24 0.07
C ALA A 238 -1.86 -12.43 -0.01
N PRO A 239 -1.91 -11.16 -0.48
CA PRO A 239 -0.70 -10.35 -0.68
C PRO A 239 0.11 -10.12 0.60
N THR A 240 -0.53 -10.17 1.78
CA THR A 240 0.15 -9.97 3.07
C THR A 240 0.96 -11.20 3.48
N TRP A 241 0.52 -12.40 3.10
CA TRP A 241 1.12 -13.66 3.54
C TRP A 241 2.61 -13.81 3.19
N PRO A 242 3.04 -13.67 1.93
CA PRO A 242 4.46 -13.84 1.58
C PRO A 242 5.34 -12.79 2.27
N TRP A 243 4.83 -11.57 2.47
CA TRP A 243 5.52 -10.52 3.21
C TRP A 243 5.66 -10.80 4.70
N THR A 244 4.64 -11.37 5.33
CA THR A 244 4.73 -11.83 6.72
C THR A 244 5.82 -12.88 6.87
N GLN A 245 5.89 -13.85 5.96
CA GLN A 245 6.94 -14.87 6.00
C GLN A 245 8.35 -14.26 5.85
N ALA A 246 8.54 -13.32 4.92
CA ALA A 246 9.82 -12.62 4.78
C ALA A 246 10.16 -11.79 6.03
N CYS A 247 9.17 -11.15 6.66
CA CYS A 247 9.35 -10.37 7.89
C CYS A 247 9.83 -11.23 9.06
N LEU A 248 9.20 -12.39 9.26
CA LEU A 248 9.55 -13.33 10.32
C LEU A 248 10.99 -13.83 10.18
N LYS A 249 11.49 -13.96 8.94
CA LYS A 249 12.89 -14.35 8.66
C LYS A 249 13.85 -13.16 8.56
N SER A 250 13.36 -11.92 8.72
CA SER A 250 14.17 -10.70 8.65
C SER A 250 14.79 -10.34 10.00
N LYS A 251 15.60 -9.27 10.03
CA LYS A 251 16.11 -8.68 11.27
C LYS A 251 15.06 -7.88 12.06
N SER A 252 13.81 -7.83 11.59
CA SER A 252 12.73 -7.05 12.21
C SER A 252 11.46 -7.87 12.41
N PRO A 253 11.52 -9.04 13.09
CA PRO A 253 10.34 -9.84 13.37
C PRO A 253 9.37 -9.01 14.25
N GLY A 254 8.15 -8.78 13.77
CA GLY A 254 7.14 -7.98 14.47
C GLY A 254 6.79 -6.66 13.82
N ARG A 255 7.46 -6.25 12.73
CA ARG A 255 7.00 -5.12 11.93
C ARG A 255 5.63 -5.44 11.34
N ARG A 256 4.65 -4.54 11.54
CA ARG A 256 3.34 -4.62 10.88
C ARG A 256 3.54 -4.40 9.38
N ILE A 257 2.97 -5.29 8.58
CA ILE A 257 3.03 -5.22 7.13
C ILE A 257 1.62 -5.22 6.56
N SER A 258 1.43 -4.39 5.55
CA SER A 258 0.25 -4.43 4.68
C SER A 258 0.73 -4.91 3.31
N GLY A 259 0.36 -6.14 2.96
CA GLY A 259 0.67 -6.72 1.65
C GLY A 259 0.14 -5.87 0.49
N PRO A 260 -1.15 -5.51 0.47
CA PRO A 260 -1.71 -4.65 -0.59
C PRO A 260 -0.93 -3.34 -0.77
N LEU A 261 -0.52 -2.72 0.34
CA LEU A 261 0.29 -1.50 0.31
C LEU A 261 1.66 -1.74 -0.33
N TYR A 262 2.30 -2.87 -0.03
CA TYR A 262 3.64 -3.17 -0.53
C TYR A 262 3.62 -3.53 -2.01
N PHE A 263 2.63 -4.32 -2.43
CA PHE A 263 2.40 -4.65 -3.83
C PHE A 263 1.97 -3.44 -4.67
N GLY A 264 1.45 -2.37 -4.06
CA GLY A 264 0.99 -1.18 -4.76
C GLY A 264 -0.51 -1.10 -5.00
N PHE A 265 -1.26 -2.11 -4.58
CA PHE A 265 -2.72 -2.17 -4.68
C PHE A 265 -3.47 -1.28 -3.69
N SER A 266 -2.77 -0.48 -2.89
CA SER A 266 -3.37 0.61 -2.10
C SER A 266 -3.18 1.99 -2.75
N ASP A 267 -2.41 2.07 -3.83
CA ASP A 267 -2.16 3.32 -4.54
C ASP A 267 -3.23 3.52 -5.64
N PRO A 268 -3.99 4.63 -5.64
CA PRO A 268 -5.05 4.88 -6.62
C PRO A 268 -4.56 4.80 -8.07
N LEU A 269 -3.36 5.30 -8.38
CA LEU A 269 -2.81 5.25 -9.74
C LEU A 269 -2.68 3.80 -10.21
N ASN A 270 -2.17 2.93 -9.34
CA ASN A 270 -1.99 1.52 -9.67
C ASN A 270 -3.33 0.79 -9.80
N ILE A 271 -4.29 1.10 -8.91
CA ILE A 271 -5.64 0.56 -8.99
C ILE A 271 -6.29 0.95 -10.33
N CYS A 272 -6.25 2.22 -10.71
CA CYS A 272 -6.78 2.69 -12.00
C CYS A 272 -6.15 1.95 -13.18
N LYS A 273 -4.82 1.78 -13.19
CA LYS A 273 -4.11 1.05 -14.26
C LYS A 273 -4.49 -0.42 -14.32
N VAL A 274 -4.67 -1.07 -13.18
CA VAL A 274 -5.09 -2.48 -13.10
C VAL A 274 -6.55 -2.64 -13.54
N MET A 275 -7.43 -1.70 -13.19
CA MET A 275 -8.83 -1.67 -13.64
C MET A 275 -8.95 -1.44 -15.16
N SER A 276 -8.06 -0.63 -15.73
CA SER A 276 -8.02 -0.28 -17.16
C SER A 276 -7.53 -1.42 -18.06
N LEU A 277 -7.00 -2.51 -17.49
CA LEU A 277 -6.67 -3.70 -18.28
C LEU A 277 -7.95 -4.32 -18.86
N GLU A 278 -7.82 -4.94 -20.02
CA GLU A 278 -8.92 -5.64 -20.69
C GLU A 278 -9.62 -6.64 -19.74
N GLY A 279 -10.95 -6.53 -19.62
CA GLY A 279 -11.78 -7.34 -18.72
C GLY A 279 -11.84 -6.85 -17.26
N GLY A 280 -11.10 -5.81 -16.87
CA GLY A 280 -11.02 -5.37 -15.46
C GLY A 280 -12.33 -4.77 -14.94
N HIS A 281 -12.92 -3.84 -15.70
CA HIS A 281 -14.23 -3.29 -15.38
C HIS A 281 -15.33 -4.35 -15.44
N GLU A 282 -15.29 -5.22 -16.44
CA GLU A 282 -16.28 -6.29 -16.61
C GLU A 282 -16.29 -7.26 -15.42
N LEU A 283 -15.11 -7.67 -14.94
CA LEU A 283 -15.00 -8.54 -13.77
C LEU A 283 -15.62 -7.91 -12.51
N LEU A 284 -15.42 -6.60 -12.31
CA LEU A 284 -16.00 -5.89 -11.18
C LEU A 284 -17.52 -5.77 -11.32
N SER A 285 -18.03 -5.45 -12.51
CA SER A 285 -19.47 -5.39 -12.79
C SER A 285 -20.17 -6.73 -12.54
N ARG A 286 -19.60 -7.85 -13.05
CA ARG A 286 -20.12 -9.19 -12.81
C ARG A 286 -20.17 -9.52 -11.31
N TYR A 287 -19.14 -9.13 -10.56
CA TYR A 287 -19.13 -9.32 -9.11
C TYR A 287 -20.23 -8.51 -8.39
N GLN A 288 -20.46 -7.27 -8.80
CA GLN A 288 -21.55 -6.45 -8.25
C GLN A 288 -22.93 -7.06 -8.55
N GLU A 289 -23.14 -7.55 -9.77
CA GLU A 289 -24.36 -8.28 -10.12
C GLU A 289 -24.55 -9.55 -9.29
N HIS A 290 -23.48 -10.31 -9.07
CA HIS A 290 -23.52 -11.49 -8.22
C HIS A 290 -23.95 -11.14 -6.78
N LEU A 291 -23.37 -10.10 -6.19
CA LEU A 291 -23.79 -9.62 -4.86
C LEU A 291 -25.27 -9.17 -4.84
N ALA A 292 -25.75 -8.50 -5.88
CA ALA A 292 -27.15 -8.10 -6.00
C ALA A 292 -28.09 -9.33 -6.07
N ARG A 293 -27.69 -10.38 -6.80
CA ARG A 293 -28.45 -11.64 -6.86
C ARG A 293 -28.48 -12.35 -5.50
N GLU A 294 -27.36 -12.44 -4.80
CA GLU A 294 -27.27 -13.10 -3.49
C GLU A 294 -28.05 -12.36 -2.39
N THR A 295 -28.02 -11.02 -2.41
CA THR A 295 -28.83 -10.22 -1.47
C THR A 295 -30.33 -10.38 -1.71
N CYS A 296 -30.77 -10.46 -2.97
CA CYS A 296 -32.17 -10.72 -3.33
C CYS A 296 -32.65 -12.11 -2.86
N LYS A 297 -31.83 -13.15 -3.01
CA LYS A 297 -32.15 -14.50 -2.49
C LYS A 297 -32.33 -14.51 -0.97
N ARG A 298 -31.56 -13.70 -0.24
CA ARG A 298 -31.63 -13.63 1.23
C ARG A 298 -32.91 -12.95 1.73
N THR A 299 -33.40 -11.92 1.04
CA THR A 299 -34.63 -11.22 1.42
C THR A 299 -35.90 -12.02 1.10
N GLN A 300 -35.83 -12.93 0.11
CA GLN A 300 -36.94 -13.80 -0.28
C GLN A 300 -37.08 -15.07 0.57
N ARG A 301 -36.18 -15.34 1.53
CA ARG A 301 -36.39 -16.47 2.45
C ARG A 301 -37.62 -16.19 3.32
N PRO A 302 -38.72 -16.96 3.18
CA PRO A 302 -39.89 -16.77 4.03
C PRO A 302 -39.47 -16.91 5.48
N LYS A 303 -39.86 -15.97 6.35
CA LYS A 303 -39.75 -16.13 7.80
C LYS A 303 -40.48 -17.44 8.13
N SER A 304 -39.74 -18.47 8.52
CA SER A 304 -40.35 -19.71 8.98
C SER A 304 -41.29 -19.36 10.12
N THR A 305 -42.59 -19.49 9.88
CA THR A 305 -43.65 -19.26 10.87
C THR A 305 -43.71 -20.36 11.93
N ASP A 306 -42.77 -21.31 11.90
CA ASP A 306 -42.68 -22.43 12.81
C ASP A 306 -41.73 -22.14 13.99
N ASP A 307 -41.85 -20.96 14.61
CA ASP A 307 -41.35 -20.81 15.98
C ASP A 307 -42.38 -21.50 16.90
N PRO A 308 -42.05 -22.64 17.53
CA PRO A 308 -42.97 -23.31 18.42
C PRO A 308 -43.33 -22.37 19.58
N PRO A 309 -44.60 -22.33 20.02
CA PRO A 309 -45.03 -21.47 21.10
C PRO A 309 -44.15 -21.73 22.33
N ARG A 310 -43.54 -20.66 22.82
CA ARG A 310 -42.70 -20.68 24.02
C ARG A 310 -43.63 -20.97 25.19
N ASN A 311 -43.67 -22.22 25.66
CA ASN A 311 -44.39 -22.60 26.86
C ASN A 311 -43.81 -21.79 28.04
N THR A 312 -44.53 -20.77 28.47
CA THR A 312 -44.40 -20.17 29.79
C THR A 312 -45.14 -21.07 30.77
N GLU A 313 -44.43 -21.97 31.43
CA GLU A 313 -44.93 -22.66 32.62
C GLU A 313 -44.77 -21.70 33.82
N GLU A 314 -45.90 -21.48 34.51
CA GLU A 314 -46.02 -20.83 35.84
C GLU A 314 -45.63 -21.79 36.97
#